data_AF-A0A7V3ELC2-F1
#
_entry.id   AF-A0A7V3ELC2-F1
#
_cell.length_a   1.000
_cell.length_b   1.000
_cell.length_c   1.000
_cell.angle_alpha   90.00
_cell.angle_beta   90.00
_cell.angle_gamma   90.00
#
_symmetry.space_group_name_H-M   'P 1'
#
loop_
_entity.id
_entity.type
_entity.pdbx_description
1 polymer ?
#
loop_
_entity_poly.entity_id
_entity_poly.type
_entity_poly.pdbx_seq_one_letter_code
_entity_poly.pdbx_strand_id
1 'polypeptide(L)'
;MTYASVADALEDLPDAGPAAPACIRHASRPAISCCSLCGKPLCRECAPWDAPAVECRSCRGPLQAHLHRWGTLLTPSIHGLGVLIGFLLIAYVLLTAHRFSVFQVREPGNPAERTRRCRLYLAQASRSDHYGRALEKEGRRDLARRRYRLALDAARRVLADLERTEYWEDLNGDERAETKAELHIALASFLLHCGNPGEATAELKDALELDPPLPIRRQALFRLGEALESESPAEAILRFRESLADAGNGVSACDDFDRVLDSASLNPQTRSFYLTVRRMAGRFDPAEAQARIVACHDRLGERLQAEIAYAELLERYGDSEQAQALRKMRGNPKAGPVPKPVVPAPAPRPNDRSDEEKITIVPLER
;
A
#
# COMPACT_ATOMS: atom_id res chain seq x y z
N MET A 1 16.01 -12.47 -27.76
CA MET A 1 15.42 -12.08 -29.05
C MET A 1 15.49 -10.56 -29.14
N THR A 2 16.45 -10.05 -29.90
CA THR A 2 16.79 -8.62 -30.01
C THR A 2 16.36 -8.07 -31.37
N TYR A 3 15.92 -6.82 -31.39
CA TYR A 3 15.27 -6.07 -32.48
C TYR A 3 16.12 -5.84 -33.76
N ALA A 4 17.20 -6.60 -33.99
CA ALA A 4 18.19 -6.32 -35.02
C ALA A 4 17.97 -7.06 -36.37
N SER A 5 16.93 -7.89 -36.53
CA SER A 5 16.79 -8.76 -37.72
C SER A 5 15.68 -8.38 -38.71
N VAL A 6 15.14 -7.15 -38.65
CA VAL A 6 14.06 -6.71 -39.56
C VAL A 6 14.57 -5.80 -40.68
N ALA A 7 15.77 -5.22 -40.53
CA ALA A 7 16.33 -4.32 -41.55
C ALA A 7 16.92 -5.09 -42.75
N ASP A 8 17.45 -6.29 -42.55
CA ASP A 8 18.15 -7.05 -43.60
C ASP A 8 17.20 -7.83 -44.54
N ALA A 9 15.89 -7.74 -44.35
CA ALA A 9 14.90 -8.50 -45.14
C ALA A 9 14.22 -7.67 -46.26
N LEU A 10 14.70 -6.45 -46.54
CA LEU A 10 14.04 -5.50 -47.44
C LEU A 10 14.79 -5.19 -48.75
N GLU A 11 15.93 -5.85 -49.03
CA GLU A 11 16.75 -5.55 -50.21
C GLU A 11 16.47 -6.44 -51.45
N ASP A 12 15.61 -7.46 -51.37
CA ASP A 12 15.34 -8.38 -52.50
C ASP A 12 13.86 -8.40 -52.93
N LEU A 13 13.33 -7.28 -53.44
CA LEU A 13 12.05 -7.27 -54.16
C LEU A 13 12.25 -6.91 -55.65
N PRO A 14 11.78 -7.75 -56.59
CA PRO A 14 12.00 -7.56 -58.01
C PRO A 14 11.25 -6.34 -58.57
N ASP A 15 11.94 -5.66 -59.49
CA ASP A 15 11.49 -4.45 -60.20
C ASP A 15 10.26 -4.65 -61.09
N ALA A 16 9.54 -3.54 -61.28
CA ALA A 16 8.52 -3.24 -62.28
C ALA A 16 7.08 -3.75 -62.03
N GLY A 17 6.46 -3.19 -60.98
CA GLY A 17 5.00 -3.02 -60.98
C GLY A 17 4.54 -2.07 -62.10
N PRO A 18 3.25 -2.13 -62.53
CA PRO A 18 2.72 -1.29 -63.59
C PRO A 18 2.96 0.20 -63.28
N ALA A 19 3.41 0.95 -64.28
CA ALA A 19 3.74 2.37 -64.16
C ALA A 19 2.64 3.12 -63.40
N ALA A 20 3.00 3.72 -62.26
CA ALA A 20 2.06 4.40 -61.39
C ALA A 20 1.25 5.45 -62.20
N PRO A 21 -0.08 5.53 -62.02
CA PRO A 21 -0.90 6.44 -62.78
C PRO A 21 -0.46 7.89 -62.56
N ALA A 22 -0.37 8.65 -63.65
CA ALA A 22 -0.06 10.07 -63.59
C ALA A 22 -1.20 10.85 -62.92
N CYS A 23 -0.85 11.93 -62.22
CA CYS A 23 -1.84 12.82 -61.63
C CYS A 23 -2.70 13.46 -62.72
N ILE A 24 -4.02 13.53 -62.47
CA ILE A 24 -5.00 14.10 -63.43
C ILE A 24 -4.70 15.56 -63.83
N ARG A 25 -3.94 16.30 -63.03
CA ARG A 25 -3.53 17.68 -63.34
C ARG A 25 -2.10 17.82 -63.80
N HIS A 26 -1.26 16.86 -63.47
CA HIS A 26 0.17 16.93 -63.70
C HIS A 26 0.60 15.60 -64.32
N ALA A 27 0.58 15.54 -65.66
CA ALA A 27 0.91 14.32 -66.40
C ALA A 27 2.33 13.80 -66.12
N SER A 28 3.25 14.68 -65.72
CA SER A 28 4.63 14.35 -65.38
C SER A 28 4.84 13.89 -63.93
N ARG A 29 3.79 13.86 -63.10
CA ARG A 29 3.93 13.57 -61.66
C ARG A 29 3.19 12.30 -61.28
N PRO A 30 3.83 11.36 -60.56
CA PRO A 30 3.17 10.16 -60.08
C PRO A 30 2.11 10.52 -59.04
N ALA A 31 0.98 9.84 -59.09
CA ALA A 31 -0.04 9.98 -58.07
C ALA A 31 0.33 9.21 -56.80
N ILE A 32 0.02 9.80 -55.65
CA ILE A 32 0.26 9.21 -54.32
C ILE A 32 -1.05 8.85 -53.61
N SER A 33 -2.18 9.35 -54.09
CA SER A 33 -3.51 9.07 -53.54
C SER A 33 -4.60 9.25 -54.60
N CYS A 34 -5.82 8.82 -54.30
CA CYS A 34 -7.00 9.01 -55.15
C CYS A 34 -8.02 9.91 -54.45
N CYS A 35 -8.75 10.69 -55.25
CA CYS A 35 -9.88 11.47 -54.75
C CYS A 35 -10.96 10.54 -54.17
N SER A 36 -11.38 10.75 -52.92
CA SER A 36 -12.40 9.91 -52.28
C SER A 36 -13.77 9.97 -52.97
N LEU A 37 -14.07 11.07 -53.66
CA LEU A 37 -15.36 11.28 -54.34
C LEU A 37 -15.39 10.73 -55.78
N CYS A 38 -14.29 10.84 -56.52
CA CYS A 38 -14.30 10.50 -57.96
C CYS A 38 -13.22 9.49 -58.39
N GLY A 39 -12.41 8.99 -57.46
CA GLY A 39 -11.36 7.99 -57.72
C GLY A 39 -10.16 8.50 -58.54
N LYS A 40 -10.15 9.77 -58.96
CA LYS A 40 -9.09 10.32 -59.82
C LYS A 40 -7.75 10.40 -59.09
N PRO A 41 -6.62 10.07 -59.75
CA PRO A 41 -5.28 10.07 -59.15
C PRO A 41 -4.74 11.49 -58.90
N LEU A 42 -4.18 11.71 -57.71
CA LEU A 42 -3.68 13.01 -57.21
C LEU A 42 -2.20 12.91 -56.80
N CYS A 43 -1.38 13.89 -57.20
CA CYS A 43 -0.01 14.03 -56.72
C CYS A 43 0.02 14.73 -55.34
N ARG A 44 1.22 14.76 -54.73
CA ARG A 44 1.49 15.35 -53.41
C ARG A 44 1.01 16.79 -53.24
N GLU A 45 1.00 17.59 -54.30
CA GLU A 45 0.52 18.98 -54.25
C GLU A 45 -1.01 19.08 -54.43
N CYS A 46 -1.64 18.09 -55.06
CA CYS A 46 -3.09 18.06 -55.26
C CYS A 46 -3.83 17.38 -54.10
N ALA A 47 -3.13 16.61 -53.27
CA ALA A 47 -3.63 16.00 -52.05
C ALA A 47 -3.12 16.78 -50.82
N PRO A 48 -3.94 17.63 -50.16
CA PRO A 48 -3.53 18.27 -48.93
C PRO A 48 -3.27 17.22 -47.85
N TRP A 49 -2.16 17.36 -47.14
CA TRP A 49 -1.73 16.44 -46.09
C TRP A 49 -2.78 16.48 -44.94
N ASP A 50 -3.14 15.30 -44.44
CA ASP A 50 -3.93 15.08 -43.21
C ASP A 50 -5.45 15.35 -43.21
N ALA A 51 -6.12 15.28 -44.37
CA ALA A 51 -7.60 15.26 -44.38
C ALA A 51 -8.15 13.82 -44.53
N PRO A 52 -9.07 13.36 -43.67
CA PRO A 52 -9.69 12.02 -43.78
C PRO A 52 -10.56 11.83 -45.04
N ALA A 53 -10.72 12.87 -45.86
CA ALA A 53 -11.34 12.83 -47.18
C ALA A 53 -10.55 13.73 -48.15
N VAL A 54 -9.68 13.13 -48.97
CA VAL A 54 -8.94 13.86 -50.01
C VAL A 54 -9.87 14.10 -51.20
N GLU A 55 -10.43 15.30 -51.31
CA GLU A 55 -11.26 15.71 -52.45
C GLU A 55 -10.43 16.46 -53.50
N CYS A 56 -10.56 16.09 -54.78
CA CYS A 56 -9.91 16.85 -55.84
C CYS A 56 -10.56 18.22 -56.00
N ARG A 57 -9.80 19.21 -56.45
CA ARG A 57 -10.29 20.60 -56.62
C ARG A 57 -11.52 20.73 -57.53
N SER A 58 -11.77 19.75 -58.42
CA SER A 58 -12.97 19.73 -59.26
C SER A 58 -14.21 19.18 -58.56
N CYS A 59 -14.04 18.30 -57.57
CA CYS A 59 -15.13 17.82 -56.70
C CYS A 59 -15.43 18.81 -55.56
N ARG A 60 -14.44 19.61 -55.19
CA ARG A 60 -14.57 20.69 -54.21
C ARG A 60 -15.45 21.79 -54.80
N GLY A 61 -16.74 21.78 -54.45
CA GLY A 61 -17.77 22.63 -55.06
C GLY A 61 -17.48 24.15 -54.99
N PRO A 62 -18.19 24.95 -55.79
CA PRO A 62 -17.93 26.39 -55.97
C PRO A 62 -18.01 27.22 -54.67
N LEU A 63 -18.73 26.73 -53.65
CA LEU A 63 -18.86 27.41 -52.36
C LEU A 63 -17.54 27.50 -51.57
N GLN A 64 -16.70 26.46 -51.59
CA GLN A 64 -15.42 26.48 -50.85
C GLN A 64 -14.35 27.32 -51.56
N ALA A 65 -14.39 27.42 -52.89
CA ALA A 65 -13.48 28.28 -53.65
C ALA A 65 -13.72 29.78 -53.36
N HIS A 66 -14.95 30.16 -53.03
CA HIS A 66 -15.30 31.54 -52.69
C HIS A 66 -14.77 31.95 -51.30
N LEU A 67 -14.87 31.08 -50.30
CA LEU A 67 -14.41 31.35 -48.93
C LEU A 67 -12.89 31.57 -48.85
N HIS A 68 -12.09 30.87 -49.66
CA HIS A 68 -10.64 31.00 -49.64
C HIS A 68 -10.13 32.32 -50.25
N ARG A 69 -10.91 32.96 -51.14
CA ARG A 69 -10.60 34.29 -51.70
C ARG A 69 -10.93 35.44 -50.74
N TRP A 70 -11.91 35.28 -49.86
CA TRP A 70 -12.25 36.31 -48.86
C TRP A 70 -11.30 36.31 -47.65
N GLY A 71 -10.72 35.15 -47.30
CA GLY A 71 -9.76 35.05 -46.18
C GLY A 71 -8.44 35.80 -46.37
N THR A 72 -8.06 36.14 -47.60
CA THR A 72 -6.81 36.85 -47.91
C THR A 72 -6.93 38.37 -47.94
N LEU A 73 -8.15 38.93 -47.83
CA LEU A 73 -8.38 40.38 -47.88
C LEU A 73 -8.70 41.03 -46.51
N LEU A 74 -8.97 40.23 -45.47
CA LEU A 74 -9.36 40.72 -44.13
C LEU A 74 -8.29 40.51 -43.04
N THR A 75 -7.08 40.10 -43.42
CA THR A 75 -6.10 39.49 -42.51
C THR A 75 -5.30 40.46 -41.61
N PRO A 76 -5.03 41.74 -41.93
CA PRO A 76 -4.17 42.54 -41.05
C PRO A 76 -4.88 43.20 -39.85
N SER A 77 -6.20 43.43 -39.89
CA SER A 77 -6.90 44.19 -38.83
C SER A 77 -7.64 43.34 -37.79
N ILE A 78 -7.91 42.05 -38.08
CA ILE A 78 -8.67 41.14 -37.19
C ILE A 78 -7.73 40.34 -36.27
N HIS A 79 -6.43 40.23 -36.61
CA HIS A 79 -5.47 39.45 -35.82
C HIS A 79 -5.21 40.01 -34.41
N GLY A 80 -5.23 41.34 -34.23
CA GLY A 80 -5.04 41.93 -32.90
C GLY A 80 -6.18 41.62 -31.92
N LEU A 81 -7.43 41.76 -32.38
CA LEU A 81 -8.62 41.48 -31.55
C LEU A 81 -8.84 39.98 -31.34
N GLY A 82 -8.59 39.15 -32.37
CA GLY A 82 -8.74 37.69 -32.28
C GLY A 82 -7.77 37.06 -31.28
N VAL A 83 -6.52 37.53 -31.22
CA VAL A 83 -5.53 37.02 -30.24
C VAL A 83 -5.92 37.41 -28.82
N LEU A 84 -6.39 38.64 -28.60
CA LEU A 84 -6.76 39.10 -27.26
C LEU A 84 -8.03 38.39 -26.74
N ILE A 85 -9.04 38.19 -27.59
CA ILE A 85 -10.23 37.41 -27.26
C ILE A 85 -9.87 35.93 -27.02
N GLY A 86 -8.98 35.36 -27.84
CA GLY A 86 -8.48 33.99 -27.65
C GLY A 86 -7.77 33.81 -26.31
N PHE A 87 -6.90 34.74 -25.92
CA PHE A 87 -6.22 34.72 -24.62
C PHE A 87 -7.21 34.85 -23.46
N LEU A 88 -8.20 35.73 -23.56
CA LEU A 88 -9.23 35.88 -22.53
C LEU A 88 -10.11 34.63 -22.40
N LEU A 89 -10.47 33.98 -23.50
CA LEU A 89 -11.20 32.71 -23.48
C LEU A 89 -10.38 31.58 -22.87
N ILE A 90 -9.10 31.46 -23.23
CA ILE A 90 -8.21 30.46 -22.63
C ILE A 90 -8.03 30.74 -21.14
N ALA A 91 -7.78 31.99 -20.74
CA ALA A 91 -7.67 32.38 -19.34
C ALA A 91 -8.98 32.11 -18.58
N TYR A 92 -10.14 32.38 -19.18
CA TYR A 92 -11.45 32.08 -18.61
C TYR A 92 -11.68 30.57 -18.46
N VAL A 93 -11.34 29.76 -19.47
CA VAL A 93 -11.41 28.30 -19.40
C VAL A 93 -10.46 27.74 -18.34
N LEU A 94 -9.25 28.28 -18.22
CA LEU A 94 -8.30 27.89 -17.18
C LEU A 94 -8.75 28.32 -15.79
N LEU A 95 -9.33 29.52 -15.64
CA LEU A 95 -9.89 30.01 -14.38
C LEU A 95 -11.15 29.24 -13.97
N THR A 96 -12.01 28.89 -14.91
CA THR A 96 -13.20 28.07 -14.66
C THR A 96 -12.81 26.62 -14.39
N ALA A 97 -11.84 26.04 -15.10
CA ALA A 97 -11.28 24.72 -14.81
C ALA A 97 -10.58 24.68 -13.45
N HIS A 98 -9.81 25.72 -13.10
CA HIS A 98 -9.18 25.84 -11.78
C HIS A 98 -10.24 26.04 -10.69
N ARG A 99 -11.29 26.83 -10.94
CA ARG A 99 -12.41 26.94 -10.00
C ARG A 99 -13.15 25.63 -9.88
N PHE A 100 -13.39 24.89 -10.97
CA PHE A 100 -14.02 23.57 -10.95
C PHE A 100 -13.17 22.54 -10.20
N SER A 101 -11.85 22.53 -10.41
CA SER A 101 -10.94 21.64 -9.69
C SER A 101 -10.84 21.99 -8.20
N VAL A 102 -11.01 23.26 -7.84
CA VAL A 102 -11.07 23.72 -6.44
C VAL A 102 -12.47 23.50 -5.84
N PHE A 103 -13.55 23.55 -6.62
CA PHE A 103 -14.93 23.37 -6.16
C PHE A 103 -15.36 21.89 -6.06
N GLN A 104 -14.81 20.98 -6.87
CA GLN A 104 -15.10 19.55 -6.73
C GLN A 104 -14.50 18.91 -5.47
N VAL A 105 -13.72 19.66 -4.69
CA VAL A 105 -13.29 19.25 -3.35
C VAL A 105 -14.36 19.58 -2.28
N ARG A 106 -15.44 20.31 -2.63
CA ARG A 106 -16.33 20.94 -1.64
C ARG A 106 -17.82 20.64 -1.78
N GLU A 107 -18.21 19.58 -2.49
CA GLU A 107 -19.52 18.98 -2.23
C GLU A 107 -19.35 17.85 -1.21
N PRO A 108 -20.12 17.84 -0.09
CA PRO A 108 -20.16 16.71 0.81
C PRO A 108 -20.80 15.55 0.03
N GLY A 109 -19.96 14.72 -0.59
CA GLY A 109 -20.42 13.51 -1.25
C GLY A 109 -21.28 12.68 -0.29
N ASN A 110 -22.15 11.83 -0.83
CA ASN A 110 -22.97 10.91 -0.04
C ASN A 110 -22.11 10.26 1.08
N PRO A 111 -22.60 10.15 2.34
CA PRO A 111 -21.86 9.50 3.43
C PRO A 111 -21.21 8.16 3.05
N ALA A 112 -21.83 7.37 2.16
CA ALA A 112 -21.23 6.15 1.63
C ALA A 112 -19.93 6.39 0.84
N GLU A 113 -19.87 7.44 0.02
CA GLU A 113 -18.68 7.82 -0.73
C GLU A 113 -17.57 8.39 0.18
N ARG A 114 -17.99 9.04 1.26
CA ARG A 114 -17.13 9.58 2.31
C ARG A 114 -16.45 8.48 3.13
N THR A 115 -17.20 7.49 3.59
CA THR A 115 -16.66 6.28 4.24
C THR A 115 -15.76 5.50 3.27
N ARG A 116 -16.17 5.40 1.99
CA ARG A 116 -15.34 4.79 0.94
C ARG A 116 -14.01 5.52 0.78
N ARG A 117 -13.98 6.85 0.85
CA ARG A 117 -12.75 7.65 0.75
C ARG A 117 -11.81 7.40 1.94
N CYS A 118 -12.34 7.34 3.17
CA CYS A 118 -11.54 6.99 4.35
C CYS A 118 -10.95 5.59 4.25
N ARG A 119 -11.76 4.61 3.84
CA ARG A 119 -11.31 3.23 3.60
C ARG A 119 -10.27 3.16 2.47
N LEU A 120 -10.39 3.97 1.42
CA LEU A 120 -9.39 4.07 0.36
C LEU A 120 -8.07 4.64 0.88
N TYR A 121 -8.12 5.64 1.76
CA TYR A 121 -6.93 6.19 2.39
C TYR A 121 -6.27 5.18 3.33
N LEU A 122 -7.04 4.48 4.17
CA LEU A 122 -6.51 3.37 4.98
C LEU A 122 -5.85 2.32 4.08
N ALA A 123 -6.50 1.93 2.98
CA ALA A 123 -5.92 1.00 2.01
C ALA A 123 -4.63 1.52 1.36
N GLN A 124 -4.54 2.82 1.09
CA GLN A 124 -3.33 3.45 0.57
C GLN A 124 -2.21 3.54 1.62
N ALA A 125 -2.56 3.84 2.86
CA ALA A 125 -1.66 3.85 3.99
C ALA A 125 -1.08 2.44 4.20
N SER A 126 -1.91 1.40 4.28
CA SER A 126 -1.45 0.02 4.43
C SER A 126 -0.60 -0.45 3.26
N ARG A 127 -0.94 -0.08 2.01
CA ARG A 127 -0.07 -0.37 0.86
C ARG A 127 1.30 0.30 1.00
N SER A 128 1.32 1.50 1.56
CA SER A 128 2.57 2.22 1.84
C SER A 128 3.36 1.56 2.97
N ASP A 129 2.68 1.00 3.98
CA ASP A 129 3.30 0.17 5.04
C ASP A 129 3.97 -1.08 4.45
N HIS A 130 3.21 -1.88 3.70
CA HIS A 130 3.72 -3.09 3.04
C HIS A 130 4.91 -2.81 2.12
N TYR A 131 4.82 -1.73 1.35
CA TYR A 131 5.92 -1.30 0.49
C TYR A 131 7.14 -0.85 1.29
N GLY A 132 6.94 -0.11 2.39
CA GLY A 132 8.00 0.25 3.32
C GLY A 132 8.69 -0.98 3.90
N ARG A 133 7.94 -1.97 4.37
CA ARG A 133 8.48 -3.23 4.92
C ARG A 133 9.23 -4.04 3.87
N ALA A 134 8.75 -4.05 2.64
CA ALA A 134 9.45 -4.70 1.52
C ALA A 134 10.81 -4.01 1.27
N LEU A 135 10.84 -2.67 1.25
CA LEU A 135 12.08 -1.91 1.12
C LEU A 135 13.04 -2.16 2.29
N GLU A 136 12.54 -2.32 3.51
CA GLU A 136 13.37 -2.67 4.68
C GLU A 136 14.01 -4.04 4.53
N LYS A 137 13.28 -5.03 4.03
CA LYS A 137 13.81 -6.38 3.73
C LYS A 137 14.88 -6.35 2.65
N GLU A 138 14.78 -5.44 1.69
CA GLU A 138 15.81 -5.16 0.68
C GLU A 138 17.01 -4.36 1.25
N GLY A 139 17.00 -3.98 2.53
CA GLY A 139 18.03 -3.14 3.14
C GLY A 139 17.94 -1.65 2.77
N ARG A 140 16.91 -1.23 2.03
CA ARG A 140 16.70 0.14 1.52
C ARG A 140 15.99 1.01 2.55
N ARG A 141 16.56 1.09 3.76
CA ARG A 141 15.95 1.73 4.94
C ARG A 141 15.58 3.20 4.73
N ASP A 142 16.38 3.96 3.99
CA ASP A 142 16.10 5.38 3.75
C ASP A 142 14.88 5.61 2.87
N LEU A 143 14.69 4.77 1.85
CA LEU A 143 13.50 4.81 0.99
C LEU A 143 12.26 4.35 1.74
N ALA A 144 12.39 3.33 2.59
CA ALA A 144 11.32 2.90 3.47
C ALA A 144 10.87 4.04 4.40
N ARG A 145 11.81 4.70 5.08
CA ARG A 145 11.53 5.88 5.94
C ARG A 145 10.83 7.01 5.18
N ARG A 146 11.28 7.34 3.97
CA ARG A 146 10.60 8.35 3.13
C ARG A 146 9.16 7.93 2.81
N ARG A 147 8.94 6.65 2.52
CA ARG A 147 7.60 6.12 2.26
C ARG A 147 6.70 6.19 3.50
N TYR A 148 7.22 5.80 4.66
CA TYR A 148 6.48 5.88 5.91
C TYR A 148 6.11 7.32 6.28
N ARG A 149 7.00 8.31 6.07
CA ARG A 149 6.67 9.73 6.27
C ARG A 149 5.53 10.21 5.38
N LEU A 150 5.54 9.83 4.09
CA LEU A 150 4.43 10.17 3.18
C LEU A 150 3.10 9.54 3.63
N ALA A 151 3.16 8.30 4.14
CA ALA A 151 1.97 7.63 4.68
C ALA A 151 1.49 8.29 5.98
N LEU A 152 2.41 8.69 6.85
CA LEU A 152 2.15 9.44 8.08
C LEU A 152 1.43 10.77 7.78
N ASP A 153 1.97 11.56 6.85
CA ASP A 153 1.38 12.85 6.47
C ASP A 153 -0.01 12.69 5.84
N ALA A 154 -0.23 11.61 5.09
CA ALA A 154 -1.54 11.27 4.56
C ALA A 154 -2.51 10.88 5.67
N ALA A 155 -2.10 10.01 6.60
CA ALA A 155 -2.93 9.58 7.73
C ALA A 155 -3.32 10.75 8.64
N ARG A 156 -2.37 11.65 8.96
CA ARG A 156 -2.64 12.87 9.75
C ARG A 156 -3.63 13.80 9.08
N ARG A 157 -3.52 14.02 7.76
CA ARG A 157 -4.49 14.83 7.01
C ARG A 157 -5.88 14.21 7.08
N VAL A 158 -5.99 12.90 6.87
CA VAL A 158 -7.26 12.20 6.98
C VAL A 158 -7.83 12.36 8.39
N LEU A 159 -7.05 12.09 9.44
CA LEU A 159 -7.51 12.24 10.82
C LEU A 159 -7.98 13.67 11.13
N ALA A 160 -7.20 14.68 10.72
CA ALA A 160 -7.56 16.08 10.92
C ALA A 160 -8.81 16.50 10.11
N ASP A 161 -9.01 15.94 8.92
CA ASP A 161 -10.22 16.15 8.12
C ASP A 161 -11.42 15.47 8.78
N LEU A 162 -11.22 14.28 9.37
CA LEU A 162 -12.23 13.53 10.11
C LEU A 162 -12.66 14.21 11.41
N GLU A 163 -11.77 14.94 12.07
CA GLU A 163 -12.08 15.71 13.29
C GLU A 163 -12.80 17.02 12.99
N ARG A 164 -12.46 17.68 11.88
CA ARG A 164 -13.01 19.01 11.53
C ARG A 164 -14.43 18.97 11.01
N THR A 165 -14.89 17.82 10.56
CA THR A 165 -16.13 17.75 9.80
C THR A 165 -17.20 17.03 10.62
N GLU A 166 -18.45 17.54 10.57
CA GLU A 166 -19.68 16.83 11.02
C GLU A 166 -19.95 15.54 10.18
N TYR A 167 -18.92 15.06 9.46
CA TYR A 167 -18.86 14.04 8.41
C TYR A 167 -19.24 12.62 8.86
N TRP A 168 -19.42 12.44 10.16
CA TRP A 168 -19.73 11.17 10.79
C TRP A 168 -21.12 11.13 11.42
N GLU A 169 -21.94 12.18 11.31
CA GLU A 169 -23.34 12.11 11.77
C GLU A 169 -24.11 10.96 11.10
N ASP A 170 -23.69 10.58 9.89
CA ASP A 170 -24.29 9.49 9.13
C ASP A 170 -23.75 8.09 9.48
N LEU A 171 -22.62 7.99 10.20
CA LEU A 171 -22.15 6.71 10.72
C LEU A 171 -22.79 6.43 12.09
N ASN A 172 -23.13 5.18 12.35
CA ASN A 172 -23.41 4.78 13.72
C ASN A 172 -22.15 5.00 14.58
N GLY A 173 -22.34 5.35 15.86
CA GLY A 173 -21.27 5.67 16.80
C GLY A 173 -20.17 4.59 16.84
N ASP A 174 -20.57 3.33 16.74
CA ASP A 174 -19.66 2.18 16.76
C ASP A 174 -18.74 2.13 15.53
N GLU A 175 -19.28 2.28 14.31
CA GLU A 175 -18.47 2.26 13.07
C GLU A 175 -17.50 3.44 13.02
N ARG A 176 -17.90 4.59 13.58
CA ARG A 176 -17.06 5.78 13.71
C ARG A 176 -15.90 5.53 14.66
N ALA A 177 -16.18 4.98 15.85
CA ALA A 177 -15.16 4.66 16.84
C ALA A 177 -14.16 3.63 16.30
N GLU A 178 -14.67 2.58 15.64
CA GLU A 178 -13.87 1.54 14.98
C GLU A 178 -12.92 2.15 13.94
N THR A 179 -13.46 2.93 13.00
CA THR A 179 -12.66 3.53 11.91
C THR A 179 -11.60 4.50 12.45
N LYS A 180 -11.95 5.27 13.50
CA LYS A 180 -11.01 6.19 14.13
C LYS A 180 -9.88 5.43 14.84
N ALA A 181 -10.18 4.35 15.54
CA ALA A 181 -9.19 3.49 16.19
C ALA A 181 -8.22 2.87 15.16
N GLU A 182 -8.72 2.35 14.04
CA GLU A 182 -7.87 1.81 12.96
C GLU A 182 -6.89 2.86 12.43
N LEU A 183 -7.34 4.11 12.28
CA LEU A 183 -6.50 5.19 11.78
C LEU A 183 -5.40 5.57 12.77
N HIS A 184 -5.71 5.64 14.07
CA HIS A 184 -4.72 5.84 15.13
C HIS A 184 -3.68 4.70 15.15
N ILE A 185 -4.10 3.44 15.01
CA ILE A 185 -3.17 2.28 14.94
C ILE A 185 -2.27 2.36 13.71
N ALA A 186 -2.81 2.74 12.54
CA ALA A 186 -2.03 2.91 11.33
C ALA A 186 -1.01 4.04 11.49
N LEU A 187 -1.42 5.17 12.07
CA LEU A 187 -0.56 6.30 12.35
C LEU A 187 0.59 5.94 13.29
N ALA A 188 0.28 5.26 14.40
CA ALA A 188 1.26 4.72 15.33
C ALA A 188 2.24 3.76 14.67
N SER A 189 1.75 2.89 13.78
CA SER A 189 2.62 1.99 13.02
C SER A 189 3.65 2.77 12.21
N PHE A 190 3.25 3.83 11.49
CA PHE A 190 4.20 4.67 10.75
C PHE A 190 5.18 5.41 11.67
N LEU A 191 4.72 5.88 12.82
CA LEU A 191 5.56 6.53 13.83
C LEU A 191 6.64 5.59 14.35
N LEU A 192 6.30 4.33 14.64
CA LEU A 192 7.28 3.32 15.05
C LEU A 192 8.37 3.10 14.00
N HIS A 193 8.01 2.96 12.72
CA HIS A 193 8.99 2.81 11.65
C HIS A 193 9.82 4.08 11.41
N CYS A 194 9.26 5.24 11.71
CA CYS A 194 9.99 6.51 11.69
C CYS A 194 10.92 6.69 12.90
N GLY A 195 10.81 5.84 13.92
CA GLY A 195 11.61 5.91 15.14
C GLY A 195 11.05 6.87 16.19
N ASN A 196 9.74 7.12 16.18
CA ASN A 196 9.03 8.01 17.10
C ASN A 196 8.11 7.23 18.06
N PRO A 197 8.65 6.41 18.99
CA PRO A 197 7.84 5.55 19.86
C PRO A 197 6.96 6.34 20.85
N GLY A 198 7.39 7.52 21.32
CA GLY A 198 6.61 8.36 22.22
C GLY A 198 5.30 8.87 21.59
N GLU A 199 5.37 9.41 20.36
CA GLU A 199 4.16 9.80 19.61
C GLU A 199 3.29 8.56 19.29
N ALA A 200 3.91 7.43 18.91
CA ALA A 200 3.16 6.21 18.64
C ALA A 200 2.37 5.71 19.86
N THR A 201 2.96 5.84 21.05
CA THR A 201 2.33 5.48 22.32
C THR A 201 1.09 6.31 22.61
N ALA A 202 1.14 7.61 22.33
CA ALA A 202 -0.02 8.49 22.49
C ALA A 202 -1.17 8.07 21.57
N GLU A 203 -0.88 7.91 20.27
CA GLU A 203 -1.88 7.49 19.28
C GLU A 203 -2.52 6.13 19.61
N LEU A 204 -1.74 5.18 20.16
CA LEU A 204 -2.27 3.87 20.53
C LEU A 204 -3.14 3.91 21.79
N LYS A 205 -2.88 4.83 22.71
CA LYS A 205 -3.76 5.07 23.86
C LYS A 205 -5.08 5.68 23.37
N ASP A 206 -5.02 6.68 22.50
CA ASP A 206 -6.21 7.27 21.88
C ASP A 206 -7.03 6.21 21.13
N ALA A 207 -6.38 5.29 20.43
CA ALA A 207 -7.05 4.16 19.77
C ALA A 207 -7.79 3.25 20.76
N LEU A 208 -7.22 2.98 21.94
CA LEU A 208 -7.79 2.11 22.97
C LEU A 208 -8.90 2.81 23.77
N GLU A 209 -8.84 4.13 23.94
CA GLU A 209 -9.88 4.94 24.59
C GLU A 209 -11.19 4.94 23.80
N LEU A 210 -11.15 4.65 22.49
CA LEU A 210 -12.32 4.51 21.64
C LEU A 210 -13.06 3.17 21.84
N ASP A 211 -12.60 2.33 22.77
CA ASP A 211 -13.09 0.96 23.04
C ASP A 211 -13.34 0.14 21.76
N PRO A 212 -12.31 -0.04 20.91
CA PRO A 212 -12.49 -0.69 19.63
C PRO A 212 -12.82 -2.18 19.82
N PRO A 213 -13.45 -2.83 18.82
CA PRO A 213 -13.76 -4.24 18.89
C PRO A 213 -12.47 -5.08 19.06
N LEU A 214 -12.62 -6.26 19.67
CA LEU A 214 -11.52 -7.13 20.10
C LEU A 214 -10.37 -7.31 19.09
N PRO A 215 -10.59 -7.49 17.77
CA PRO A 215 -9.49 -7.58 16.81
C PRO A 215 -8.59 -6.35 16.78
N ILE A 216 -9.21 -5.16 16.77
CA ILE A 216 -8.53 -3.87 16.65
C ILE A 216 -7.86 -3.54 17.99
N ARG A 217 -8.57 -3.79 19.11
CA ARG A 217 -8.00 -3.68 20.46
C ARG A 217 -6.74 -4.52 20.64
N ARG A 218 -6.76 -5.80 20.24
CA ARG A 218 -5.57 -6.68 20.30
C ARG A 218 -4.40 -6.13 19.51
N GLN A 219 -4.67 -5.64 18.30
CA GLN A 219 -3.64 -5.04 17.47
C GLN A 219 -3.06 -3.77 18.10
N ALA A 220 -3.90 -2.91 18.67
CA ALA A 220 -3.46 -1.71 19.38
C ALA A 220 -2.59 -2.05 20.60
N LEU A 221 -3.00 -3.02 21.41
CA LEU A 221 -2.22 -3.50 22.57
C LEU A 221 -0.87 -4.07 22.16
N PHE A 222 -0.83 -4.89 21.10
CA PHE A 222 0.42 -5.42 20.57
C PHE A 222 1.36 -4.29 20.12
N ARG A 223 0.87 -3.35 19.33
CA ARG A 223 1.66 -2.19 18.87
C ARG A 223 2.11 -1.30 20.03
N LEU A 224 1.31 -1.20 21.10
CA LEU A 224 1.66 -0.43 22.29
C LEU A 224 2.81 -1.10 23.04
N GLY A 225 2.78 -2.44 23.13
CA GLY A 225 3.92 -3.22 23.61
C GLY A 225 5.18 -2.99 22.77
N GLU A 226 5.08 -2.94 21.45
CA GLU A 226 6.23 -2.64 20.57
C GLU A 226 6.80 -1.23 20.81
N ALA A 227 5.93 -0.25 21.05
CA ALA A 227 6.33 1.13 21.33
C ALA A 227 7.06 1.26 22.67
N LEU A 228 6.57 0.57 23.71
CA LEU A 228 7.10 0.62 25.07
C LEU A 228 8.34 -0.25 25.27
N GLU A 229 8.64 -1.15 24.33
CA GLU A 229 9.66 -2.19 24.48
C GLU A 229 11.07 -1.67 24.85
N SER A 230 11.44 -0.48 24.36
CA SER A 230 12.74 0.15 24.66
C SER A 230 12.71 1.08 25.87
N GLU A 231 11.56 1.62 26.23
CA GLU A 231 11.42 2.64 27.28
C GLU A 231 11.01 2.02 28.62
N SER A 232 10.04 1.11 28.58
CA SER A 232 9.41 0.47 29.73
C SER A 232 9.13 -1.02 29.44
N PRO A 233 10.16 -1.90 29.43
CA PRO A 233 9.99 -3.32 29.07
C PRO A 233 8.99 -4.06 29.97
N ALA A 234 8.87 -3.67 31.24
CA ALA A 234 7.86 -4.23 32.16
C ALA A 234 6.42 -3.91 31.71
N GLU A 235 6.14 -2.66 31.31
CA GLU A 235 4.84 -2.28 30.77
C GLU A 235 4.59 -2.95 29.42
N ALA A 236 5.61 -3.06 28.57
CA ALA A 236 5.50 -3.76 27.29
C ALA A 236 5.04 -5.22 27.49
N ILE A 237 5.60 -5.94 28.48
CA ILE A 237 5.17 -7.30 28.83
C ILE A 237 3.69 -7.33 29.18
N LEU A 238 3.20 -6.39 30.00
CA LEU A 238 1.78 -6.31 30.35
C LEU A 238 0.91 -6.15 29.11
N ARG A 239 1.27 -5.25 28.18
CA ARG A 239 0.50 -5.02 26.95
C ARG A 239 0.52 -6.21 25.99
N PHE A 240 1.66 -6.89 25.86
CA PHE A 240 1.72 -8.13 25.09
C PHE A 240 0.85 -9.22 25.72
N ARG A 241 0.88 -9.39 27.04
CA ARG A 241 0.02 -10.35 27.74
C ARG A 241 -1.47 -10.01 27.61
N GLU A 242 -1.85 -8.74 27.72
CA GLU A 242 -3.22 -8.29 27.46
C GLU A 242 -3.65 -8.62 26.02
N SER A 243 -2.79 -8.36 25.03
CA SER A 243 -3.07 -8.70 23.62
C SER A 243 -3.25 -10.20 23.38
N LEU A 244 -2.55 -11.04 24.14
CA LEU A 244 -2.65 -12.51 24.09
C LEU A 244 -3.86 -13.02 24.89
N ALA A 245 -4.20 -12.41 26.02
CA ALA A 245 -5.35 -12.77 26.84
C ALA A 245 -6.67 -12.51 26.10
N ASP A 246 -6.76 -11.37 25.42
CA ASP A 246 -7.88 -11.02 24.54
C ASP A 246 -7.99 -11.96 23.32
N ALA A 247 -6.97 -12.81 23.08
CA ALA A 247 -7.04 -13.85 22.05
C ALA A 247 -7.76 -15.13 22.50
N GLY A 248 -7.97 -15.34 23.81
CA GLY A 248 -8.76 -16.45 24.37
C GLY A 248 -8.13 -17.84 24.17
N ASN A 249 -8.38 -18.73 25.14
CA ASN A 249 -7.90 -20.13 25.18
C ASN A 249 -8.51 -21.08 24.13
N GLY A 250 -8.99 -20.58 23.00
CA GLY A 250 -9.74 -21.40 22.05
C GLY A 250 -9.53 -20.92 20.63
N VAL A 251 -8.75 -21.72 19.89
CA VAL A 251 -8.66 -21.67 18.43
C VAL A 251 -7.97 -20.40 17.91
N SER A 252 -7.13 -20.57 16.89
CA SER A 252 -6.34 -19.49 16.29
C SER A 252 -7.22 -18.26 16.04
N ALA A 253 -6.76 -17.06 16.38
CA ALA A 253 -7.47 -15.82 16.03
C ALA A 253 -7.72 -15.67 14.52
N CYS A 254 -7.05 -16.48 13.67
CA CYS A 254 -7.38 -16.58 12.25
C CYS A 254 -8.69 -17.34 12.01
N ASP A 255 -9.05 -18.28 12.87
CA ASP A 255 -10.22 -19.17 12.70
C ASP A 255 -11.51 -18.44 13.05
N ASP A 256 -11.50 -17.51 14.01
CA ASP A 256 -12.65 -16.62 14.26
C ASP A 256 -12.88 -15.65 13.09
N PHE A 257 -11.81 -15.16 12.47
CA PHE A 257 -11.90 -14.34 11.26
C PHE A 257 -12.38 -15.15 10.05
N ASP A 258 -11.87 -16.37 9.89
CA ASP A 258 -12.29 -17.28 8.82
C ASP A 258 -13.75 -17.70 9.03
N ARG A 259 -14.19 -17.91 10.27
CA ARG A 259 -15.60 -18.18 10.62
C ARG A 259 -16.52 -16.98 10.39
N VAL A 260 -16.08 -15.76 10.67
CA VAL A 260 -16.81 -14.53 10.30
C VAL A 260 -16.87 -14.38 8.78
N LEU A 261 -15.76 -14.62 8.07
CA LEU A 261 -15.67 -14.58 6.60
C LEU A 261 -16.50 -15.67 5.91
N ASP A 262 -16.65 -16.83 6.55
CA ASP A 262 -17.41 -17.99 6.07
C ASP A 262 -18.89 -17.94 6.49
N SER A 263 -19.28 -16.98 7.33
CA SER A 263 -20.70 -16.73 7.60
C SER A 263 -21.40 -16.28 6.31
N ALA A 264 -22.45 -17.00 5.93
CA ALA A 264 -23.19 -16.78 4.69
C ALA A 264 -23.92 -15.41 4.60
N SER A 265 -23.88 -14.62 5.68
CA SER A 265 -24.57 -13.34 5.81
C SER A 265 -23.73 -12.12 5.39
N LEU A 266 -22.42 -12.25 5.19
CA LEU A 266 -21.61 -11.11 4.76
C LEU A 266 -21.84 -10.79 3.29
N ASN A 267 -22.29 -9.55 3.02
CA ASN A 267 -22.34 -9.07 1.65
C ASN A 267 -20.91 -9.02 1.04
N PRO A 268 -20.76 -9.08 -0.30
CA PRO A 268 -19.45 -9.15 -0.95
C PRO A 268 -18.53 -7.95 -0.65
N GLN A 269 -19.09 -6.78 -0.35
CA GLN A 269 -18.33 -5.56 -0.06
C GLN A 269 -17.74 -5.60 1.35
N THR A 270 -18.53 -6.05 2.34
CA THR A 270 -18.09 -6.27 3.72
C THR A 270 -17.08 -7.42 3.78
N ARG A 271 -17.30 -8.51 3.02
CA ARG A 271 -16.33 -9.61 2.89
C ARG A 271 -15.01 -9.14 2.26
N SER A 272 -15.09 -8.36 1.18
CA SER A 272 -13.90 -7.75 0.56
C SER A 272 -13.19 -6.80 1.52
N PHE A 273 -13.94 -6.03 2.31
CA PHE A 273 -13.41 -5.15 3.34
C PHE A 273 -12.67 -5.95 4.41
N TYR A 274 -13.28 -6.96 5.03
CA TYR A 274 -12.62 -7.81 6.02
C TYR A 274 -11.40 -8.55 5.48
N LEU A 275 -11.44 -9.04 4.23
CA LEU A 275 -10.27 -9.61 3.58
C LEU A 275 -9.16 -8.57 3.36
N THR A 276 -9.53 -7.31 3.16
CA THR A 276 -8.57 -6.21 3.03
C THR A 276 -8.04 -5.83 4.41
N VAL A 277 -8.87 -5.69 5.45
CA VAL A 277 -8.47 -5.46 6.85
C VAL A 277 -7.54 -6.57 7.34
N ARG A 278 -7.86 -7.84 7.06
CA ARG A 278 -6.99 -9.01 7.32
C ARG A 278 -5.63 -8.90 6.63
N ARG A 279 -5.58 -8.33 5.42
CA ARG A 279 -4.32 -8.03 4.71
C ARG A 279 -3.65 -6.75 5.21
N MET A 280 -4.41 -5.79 5.75
CA MET A 280 -3.98 -4.44 6.16
C MET A 280 -3.39 -4.41 7.56
N ALA A 281 -3.94 -5.18 8.51
CA ALA A 281 -3.56 -5.13 9.92
C ALA A 281 -2.12 -5.62 10.19
N GLY A 282 -1.55 -6.38 9.25
CA GLY A 282 -0.46 -7.30 9.60
C GLY A 282 -1.03 -8.38 10.53
N ARG A 283 -0.57 -9.62 10.38
CA ARG A 283 -0.99 -10.64 11.33
C ARG A 283 -0.47 -10.22 12.70
N PHE A 284 -1.36 -9.86 13.63
CA PHE A 284 -1.07 -10.11 15.04
C PHE A 284 -0.66 -11.57 15.08
N ASP A 285 0.60 -11.79 15.38
CA ASP A 285 1.24 -13.09 15.39
C ASP A 285 1.45 -13.41 16.87
N PRO A 286 0.60 -14.26 17.47
CA PRO A 286 0.70 -14.56 18.90
C PRO A 286 2.07 -15.10 19.28
N ALA A 287 2.74 -15.83 18.37
CA ALA A 287 4.12 -16.29 18.56
C ALA A 287 5.11 -15.11 18.58
N GLU A 288 4.90 -14.09 17.75
CA GLU A 288 5.70 -12.86 17.77
C GLU A 288 5.52 -12.07 19.07
N ALA A 289 4.28 -11.96 19.58
CA ALA A 289 4.00 -11.33 20.86
C ALA A 289 4.68 -12.07 22.02
N GLN A 290 4.57 -13.40 22.06
CA GLN A 290 5.24 -14.22 23.07
C GLN A 290 6.77 -14.13 22.97
N ALA A 291 7.33 -14.13 21.76
CA ALA A 291 8.76 -13.97 21.55
C ALA A 291 9.27 -12.59 22.04
N ARG A 292 8.46 -11.53 21.88
CA ARG A 292 8.77 -10.21 22.42
C ARG A 292 8.70 -10.15 23.95
N ILE A 293 7.80 -10.90 24.59
CA ILE A 293 7.78 -11.06 26.07
C ILE A 293 9.10 -11.65 26.56
N VAL A 294 9.61 -12.71 25.91
CA VAL A 294 10.92 -13.31 26.22
C VAL A 294 12.02 -12.25 26.13
N ALA A 295 12.06 -11.51 25.02
CA ALA A 295 13.07 -10.47 24.81
C ALA A 295 12.99 -9.29 25.80
N CYS A 296 11.81 -9.02 26.38
CA CYS A 296 11.65 -8.03 27.45
C CYS A 296 12.19 -8.56 28.79
N HIS A 297 11.88 -9.81 29.16
CA HIS A 297 12.42 -10.43 30.37
C HIS A 297 13.95 -10.56 30.32
N ASP A 298 14.52 -10.91 29.16
CA ASP A 298 15.97 -10.92 28.95
C ASP A 298 16.61 -9.54 29.20
N ARG A 299 15.98 -8.47 28.70
CA ARG A 299 16.44 -7.08 28.92
C ARG A 299 16.35 -6.63 30.37
N LEU A 300 15.36 -7.13 31.11
CA LEU A 300 15.20 -6.88 32.54
C LEU A 300 16.20 -7.70 33.40
N GLY A 301 16.90 -8.67 32.81
CA GLY A 301 17.76 -9.60 33.55
C GLY A 301 16.99 -10.69 34.30
N GLU A 302 15.70 -10.85 34.01
CA GLU A 302 14.80 -11.81 34.66
C GLU A 302 14.88 -13.19 33.96
N ARG A 303 16.07 -13.80 34.01
CA ARG A 303 16.37 -15.02 33.25
C ARG A 303 15.36 -16.15 33.43
N LEU A 304 14.91 -16.40 34.66
CA LEU A 304 13.92 -17.45 34.93
C LEU A 304 12.57 -17.17 34.23
N GLN A 305 12.12 -15.91 34.22
CA GLN A 305 10.89 -15.52 33.55
C GLN A 305 11.02 -15.60 32.02
N ALA A 306 12.20 -15.27 31.48
CA ALA A 306 12.50 -15.46 30.06
C ALA A 306 12.45 -16.94 29.68
N GLU A 307 13.04 -17.83 30.50
CA GLU A 307 12.99 -19.29 30.28
C GLU A 307 11.57 -19.85 30.35
N ILE A 308 10.73 -19.40 31.29
CA ILE A 308 9.32 -19.78 31.39
C ILE A 308 8.55 -19.30 30.15
N ALA A 309 8.65 -18.02 29.79
CA ALA A 309 7.96 -17.47 28.63
C ALA A 309 8.40 -18.13 27.31
N TYR A 310 9.66 -18.57 27.24
CA TYR A 310 10.20 -19.33 26.12
C TYR A 310 9.66 -20.76 26.06
N ALA A 311 9.50 -21.42 27.21
CA ALA A 311 8.85 -22.73 27.28
C ALA A 311 7.38 -22.64 26.81
N GLU A 312 6.64 -21.62 27.23
CA GLU A 312 5.26 -21.35 26.77
C GLU A 312 5.19 -21.14 25.25
N LEU A 313 6.17 -20.42 24.67
CA LEU A 313 6.27 -20.23 23.23
C LEU A 313 6.45 -21.57 22.50
N LEU A 314 7.31 -22.45 23.02
CA LEU A 314 7.56 -23.77 22.44
C LEU A 314 6.34 -24.68 22.54
N GLU A 315 5.71 -24.73 23.70
CA GLU A 315 4.53 -25.58 23.94
C GLU A 315 3.35 -25.19 23.06
N ARG A 316 3.12 -23.88 22.87
CA ARG A 316 1.92 -23.39 22.17
C ARG A 316 2.05 -23.33 20.64
N TYR A 317 3.24 -23.07 20.10
CA TYR A 317 3.42 -22.76 18.66
C TYR A 317 4.37 -23.72 17.92
N GLY A 318 5.14 -24.55 18.65
CA GLY A 318 6.08 -25.51 18.06
C GLY A 318 7.30 -24.88 17.36
N ASP A 319 8.21 -25.74 16.89
CA ASP A 319 9.55 -25.33 16.40
C ASP A 319 9.52 -24.47 15.12
N SER A 320 8.52 -24.66 14.25
CA SER A 320 8.48 -24.00 12.93
C SER A 320 8.07 -22.53 13.00
N GLU A 321 7.06 -22.20 13.82
CA GLU A 321 6.60 -20.84 14.03
C GLU A 321 7.59 -20.06 14.90
N GLN A 322 8.19 -20.74 15.88
CA GLN A 322 9.28 -20.19 16.69
C GLN A 322 10.48 -19.77 15.83
N ALA A 323 10.95 -20.64 14.93
CA ALA A 323 12.06 -20.32 14.05
C ALA A 323 11.75 -19.10 13.18
N GLN A 324 10.49 -18.91 12.77
CA GLN A 324 10.06 -17.74 12.02
C GLN A 324 10.05 -16.47 12.89
N ALA A 325 9.51 -16.52 14.10
CA ALA A 325 9.48 -15.40 15.05
C ALA A 325 10.90 -14.96 15.45
N LEU A 326 11.78 -15.90 15.78
CA LEU A 326 13.18 -15.61 16.12
C LEU A 326 13.96 -15.02 14.93
N ARG A 327 13.72 -15.50 13.70
CA ARG A 327 14.32 -14.92 12.48
C ARG A 327 13.90 -13.47 12.28
N LYS A 328 12.61 -13.15 12.49
CA LYS A 328 12.11 -11.76 12.43
C LYS A 328 12.83 -10.86 13.44
N MET A 329 12.99 -11.33 14.69
CA MET A 329 13.70 -10.56 15.72
C MET A 329 15.19 -10.37 15.41
N ARG A 330 15.89 -11.40 14.91
CA ARG A 330 17.32 -11.31 14.52
C ARG A 330 17.59 -10.35 13.37
N GLY A 331 16.59 -10.09 12.51
CA GLY A 331 16.69 -9.08 11.46
C GLY A 331 16.64 -7.63 11.97
N ASN A 332 16.28 -7.43 13.24
CA ASN A 332 16.25 -6.12 13.87
C ASN A 332 17.62 -5.83 14.51
N PRO A 333 18.38 -4.82 14.03
CA PRO A 333 19.72 -4.51 14.54
C PRO A 333 19.74 -4.04 16.01
N LYS A 334 18.58 -3.81 16.63
CA LYS A 334 18.43 -3.48 18.06
C LYS A 334 18.19 -4.69 18.96
N ALA A 335 17.91 -5.88 18.42
CA ALA A 335 17.75 -7.08 19.22
C ALA A 335 19.12 -7.59 19.64
N GLY A 336 19.35 -7.73 20.96
CA GLY A 336 20.58 -8.34 21.48
C GLY A 336 20.77 -9.78 20.99
N PRO A 337 21.96 -10.38 21.21
CA PRO A 337 22.21 -11.76 20.81
C PRO A 337 21.19 -12.70 21.46
N VAL A 338 20.42 -13.42 20.63
CA VAL A 338 19.47 -14.42 21.11
C VAL A 338 20.27 -15.50 21.87
N PRO A 339 19.92 -15.80 23.14
CA PRO A 339 20.60 -16.83 23.90
C PRO A 339 20.53 -18.15 23.13
N LYS A 340 21.68 -18.82 22.98
CA LYS A 340 21.70 -20.18 22.44
C LYS A 340 20.90 -21.05 23.39
N PRO A 341 19.99 -21.91 22.90
CA PRO A 341 19.33 -22.89 23.76
C PRO A 341 20.42 -23.67 24.49
N VAL A 342 20.40 -23.59 25.82
CA VAL A 342 21.22 -24.46 26.65
C VAL A 342 20.63 -25.83 26.45
N VAL A 343 21.26 -26.63 25.58
CA VAL A 343 20.94 -28.04 25.47
C VAL A 343 21.20 -28.61 26.88
N PRO A 344 20.18 -29.14 27.57
CA PRO A 344 20.41 -29.73 28.88
C PRO A 344 21.48 -30.80 28.71
N ALA A 345 22.51 -30.73 29.57
CA ALA A 345 23.57 -31.73 29.56
C ALA A 345 22.90 -33.12 29.59
N PRO A 346 23.31 -34.06 28.72
CA PRO A 346 22.72 -35.39 28.69
C PRO A 346 22.77 -35.96 30.11
N ALA A 347 21.61 -36.45 30.59
CA ALA A 347 21.50 -37.02 31.93
C ALA A 347 22.65 -38.01 32.16
N PRO A 348 23.35 -37.94 33.30
CA PRO A 348 24.44 -38.85 33.59
C PRO A 348 23.94 -40.29 33.44
N ARG A 349 24.67 -41.09 32.66
CA ARG A 349 24.31 -42.49 32.45
C ARG A 349 24.31 -43.19 33.82
N PRO A 350 23.30 -44.03 34.13
CA PRO A 350 23.11 -44.60 35.46
C PRO A 350 24.17 -45.62 35.93
N ASN A 351 25.32 -45.75 35.25
CA ASN A 351 26.29 -46.81 35.52
C ASN A 351 27.68 -46.36 36.03
N ASP A 352 27.93 -45.07 36.28
CA ASP A 352 29.25 -44.60 36.75
C ASP A 352 29.32 -44.34 38.27
N ARG A 353 28.59 -45.10 39.10
CA ARG A 353 28.74 -45.09 40.57
C ARG A 353 29.36 -46.38 41.07
N SER A 354 30.69 -46.45 40.98
CA SER A 354 31.51 -47.39 41.73
C SER A 354 32.29 -46.64 42.81
N ASP A 355 31.59 -46.11 43.81
CA ASP A 355 32.23 -45.65 45.05
C ASP A 355 31.46 -46.27 46.22
N GLU A 356 32.13 -47.22 46.88
CA GLU A 356 31.70 -47.90 48.09
C GLU A 356 31.63 -46.90 49.26
N GLU A 357 30.43 -46.41 49.56
CA GLU A 357 30.19 -45.62 50.77
C GLU A 357 30.10 -46.56 51.98
N LYS A 358 31.22 -46.69 52.72
CA LYS A 358 31.28 -47.38 54.02
C LYS A 358 30.39 -46.69 55.04
N ILE A 359 29.19 -47.24 55.25
CA ILE A 359 28.30 -46.88 56.35
C ILE A 359 28.95 -47.32 57.67
N THR A 360 29.36 -46.35 58.48
CA THR A 360 29.88 -46.59 59.82
C THR A 360 28.72 -46.43 60.79
N ILE A 361 28.28 -47.52 61.42
CA ILE A 361 27.21 -47.52 62.42
C ILE A 361 27.83 -47.13 63.78
N VAL A 362 27.37 -46.03 64.36
CA VAL A 362 27.72 -45.59 65.72
C VAL A 362 26.70 -46.19 66.70
N PRO A 363 27.11 -46.85 67.80
CA PRO A 363 26.17 -47.35 68.80
C PRO A 363 25.69 -46.21 69.70
N LEU A 364 24.38 -46.15 69.96
CA LEU A 364 23.81 -45.34 71.05
C LEU A 364 24.09 -46.03 72.40
N GLU A 365 24.83 -45.35 73.26
CA GLU A 365 24.92 -45.68 74.69
C GLU A 365 23.65 -45.23 75.44
N ARG A 366 23.27 -46.01 76.45
CA ARG A 366 22.07 -45.86 77.29
C ARG A 366 22.31 -44.98 78.51
#